data_AF-A0A2S8SRE4-F1
#
_entry.id   AF-A0A2S8SRE4-F1
#
_cell.length_a   1.000
_cell.length_b   1.000
_cell.length_c   1.000
_cell.angle_alpha   90.00
_cell.angle_beta   90.00
_cell.angle_gamma   90.00
#
_symmetry.space_group_name_H-M   'P 1'
#
loop_
_entity.id
_entity.type
_entity.pdbx_description
1 polymer ?
#
loop_
_entity_poly.entity_id
_entity_poly.type
_entity_poly.pdbx_seq_one_letter_code
_entity_poly.pdbx_strand_id
1 'polypeptide(L)'
;MKNLFLLCSALQLSRLAWAQTTPLPIVPLLPEVVPASAPIPDNEPPTDYLGAIWVPAATGNFDPQNRPLSEPIDMVIVHDIEGPVSSAIRIFQDPKREVSAHYIVGGDGRVWQMLREHNVGWHAGNRNINHRSIGIETEGYAYQPGWYNSQTYEAEAKLVRDITRRYGIPRDRTHIIGHSEVPNPKDPTKFGGVSGHTDPGPYWNWAAFMILVRNDARLAKAQIPATIRPGETLGASLTFQNSGDDKWPANTASDTKEALQASGPLVVLGTEAGRISPLFNLQGWLSPTLAAGASSDTLPGESARFEFTLRGPRELGVWSDQLRLTTMPTAAQGALPISFGEKVTVAMRVVPWVLDVSSTASEKSSSAKPILAQWKVALSIGGIYAVYAAPPKPAKTRRQKRFSYRIGTLTGDKIVEAKPEDGGKGWLFAGYFRFPEPSKEAPTVSAQLISAPRGVNESNAGALRFIGPFPAASNRAPDPSQIPGAPGDSNR
;
A
#
# COMPACT_ATOMS: atom_id res chain seq x y z
N MET A 1 -23.11 -31.21 57.35
CA MET A 1 -24.39 -31.03 58.06
C MET A 1 -24.48 -29.60 58.56
N LYS A 2 -25.36 -28.82 57.91
CA LYS A 2 -26.22 -27.75 58.43
C LYS A 2 -25.60 -26.68 59.36
N ASN A 3 -25.59 -25.43 58.90
CA ASN A 3 -26.61 -24.48 59.34
C ASN A 3 -26.71 -23.25 58.43
N LEU A 4 -27.96 -22.99 58.05
CA LEU A 4 -28.50 -21.82 57.38
C LEU A 4 -29.21 -21.00 58.48
N PHE A 5 -28.98 -19.69 58.58
CA PHE A 5 -29.94 -18.79 59.23
C PHE A 5 -29.95 -17.42 58.54
N LEU A 6 -31.17 -16.92 58.41
CA LEU A 6 -31.63 -15.79 57.62
C LEU A 6 -31.63 -14.44 58.40
N LEU A 7 -31.72 -13.36 57.60
CA LEU A 7 -32.54 -12.13 57.78
C LEU A 7 -31.98 -10.89 58.51
N CYS A 8 -31.95 -9.82 57.70
CA CYS A 8 -32.46 -8.45 57.92
C CYS A 8 -31.66 -7.36 58.67
N SER A 9 -31.43 -6.29 57.88
CA SER A 9 -31.65 -4.86 58.18
C SER A 9 -30.72 -4.11 59.14
N ALA A 10 -29.94 -3.17 58.61
CA ALA A 10 -30.19 -1.72 58.73
C ALA A 10 -28.91 -0.90 58.42
N LEU A 11 -29.14 0.30 57.89
CA LEU A 11 -28.16 1.28 57.40
C LEU A 11 -27.09 1.65 58.44
N GLN A 12 -25.85 1.83 57.97
CA GLN A 12 -24.97 2.91 58.44
C GLN A 12 -24.14 3.45 57.26
N LEU A 13 -24.48 4.68 56.85
CA LEU A 13 -23.65 5.54 56.02
C LEU A 13 -22.37 5.88 56.78
N SER A 14 -21.21 5.50 56.23
CA SER A 14 -19.96 6.17 56.55
C SER A 14 -19.11 6.32 55.29
N ARG A 15 -18.77 7.59 55.02
CA ARG A 15 -17.90 8.04 53.95
C ARG A 15 -16.52 7.42 54.12
N LEU A 16 -15.99 6.77 53.09
CA LEU A 16 -14.56 6.50 52.99
C LEU A 16 -14.06 6.81 51.58
N ALA A 17 -12.85 7.36 51.59
CA ALA A 17 -12.21 8.15 50.56
C ALA A 17 -12.13 7.50 49.18
N TRP A 18 -12.27 8.34 48.16
CA TRP A 18 -11.75 8.06 46.83
C TRP A 18 -10.22 7.96 46.94
N ALA A 19 -9.69 6.75 46.98
CA ALA A 19 -8.29 6.53 46.67
C ALA A 19 -8.14 6.77 45.16
N GLN A 20 -7.59 7.92 44.80
CA GLN A 20 -7.07 8.15 43.45
C GLN A 20 -5.98 7.10 43.22
N THR A 21 -6.29 6.07 42.44
CA THR A 21 -5.28 5.23 41.82
C THR A 21 -4.55 6.09 40.80
N THR A 22 -3.43 6.67 41.21
CA THR A 22 -2.45 7.22 40.26
C THR A 22 -2.00 6.07 39.35
N PRO A 23 -2.22 6.13 38.03
CA PRO A 23 -1.66 5.13 37.14
C PRO A 23 -0.14 5.20 37.25
N LEU A 24 0.50 4.05 37.47
CA LEU A 24 1.96 3.94 37.37
C LEU A 24 2.38 4.45 35.98
N PRO A 25 3.47 5.22 35.86
CA PRO A 25 3.96 5.64 34.56
C PRO A 25 4.27 4.39 33.74
N ILE A 26 3.64 4.30 32.56
CA ILE A 26 4.02 3.35 31.52
C ILE A 26 5.46 3.72 31.14
N VAL A 27 6.43 2.95 31.64
CA VAL A 27 7.79 3.02 31.16
C VAL A 27 7.76 2.44 29.74
N PRO A 28 8.06 3.21 28.68
CA PRO A 28 8.21 2.63 27.37
C PRO A 28 9.38 1.64 27.46
N LEU A 29 9.11 0.35 27.23
CA LEU A 29 10.15 -0.63 26.96
C LEU A 29 10.89 -0.13 25.72
N LEU A 30 12.06 0.45 25.93
CA LEU A 30 12.99 0.73 24.85
C LEU A 30 13.32 -0.60 24.18
N PRO A 31 13.40 -0.66 22.84
CA PRO A 31 13.84 -1.87 22.15
C PRO A 31 15.21 -2.22 22.70
N GLU A 32 15.35 -3.43 23.23
CA GLU A 32 16.63 -3.97 23.65
C GLU A 32 17.56 -3.92 22.44
N VAL A 33 18.62 -3.11 22.52
CA VAL A 33 19.63 -3.04 21.48
C VAL A 33 20.34 -4.38 21.49
N VAL A 34 19.92 -5.27 20.60
CA VAL A 34 20.69 -6.46 20.23
C VAL A 34 22.09 -5.95 19.87
N PRO A 35 23.17 -6.46 20.50
CA PRO A 35 24.50 -5.99 20.19
C PRO A 35 24.75 -6.15 18.70
N ALA A 36 25.29 -5.09 18.09
CA ALA A 36 25.69 -5.08 16.69
C ALA A 36 26.53 -6.33 16.40
N SER A 37 26.11 -7.04 15.36
CA SER A 37 26.76 -8.19 14.74
C SER A 37 28.29 -8.13 14.83
N ALA A 38 28.91 -9.24 15.25
CA ALA A 38 30.28 -9.51 14.83
C ALA A 38 30.33 -9.48 13.29
N PRO A 39 31.29 -8.77 12.67
CA PRO A 39 31.40 -8.75 11.21
C PRO A 39 31.60 -10.18 10.70
N ILE A 40 30.86 -10.54 9.64
CA ILE A 40 31.04 -11.80 8.93
C ILE A 40 32.49 -11.82 8.42
N PRO A 41 33.30 -12.85 8.74
CA PRO A 41 34.63 -12.97 8.16
C PRO A 41 34.52 -12.97 6.64
N ASP A 42 35.33 -12.16 5.94
CA ASP A 42 35.30 -11.97 4.47
C ASP A 42 35.47 -13.27 3.63
N ASN A 43 35.72 -14.41 4.29
CA ASN A 43 35.95 -15.72 3.69
C ASN A 43 34.82 -16.74 3.90
N GLU A 44 33.72 -16.39 4.58
CA GLU A 44 32.53 -17.26 4.61
C GLU A 44 31.62 -17.00 3.40
N PRO A 45 31.13 -18.05 2.71
CA PRO A 45 30.19 -17.87 1.62
C PRO A 45 28.92 -17.16 2.11
N PRO A 46 28.19 -16.42 1.26
CA PRO A 46 26.93 -15.79 1.65
C PRO A 46 25.96 -16.83 2.25
N THR A 47 25.09 -16.41 3.16
CA THR A 47 24.02 -17.27 3.73
C THR A 47 23.22 -17.97 2.64
N ASP A 48 22.70 -19.17 2.93
CA ASP A 48 21.93 -19.94 1.95
C ASP A 48 20.63 -19.18 1.60
N TYR A 49 19.94 -18.65 2.61
CA TYR A 49 18.85 -17.69 2.40
C TYR A 49 19.39 -16.25 2.28
N LEU A 50 19.10 -15.60 1.15
CA LEU A 50 19.57 -14.24 0.89
C LEU A 50 18.96 -13.24 1.88
N GLY A 51 19.82 -12.50 2.58
CA GLY A 51 19.43 -11.49 3.56
C GLY A 51 19.24 -12.02 4.98
N ALA A 52 19.52 -13.31 5.22
CA ALA A 52 19.61 -13.84 6.58
C ALA A 52 20.81 -13.25 7.34
N ILE A 53 20.66 -13.10 8.65
CA ILE A 53 21.74 -12.73 9.56
C ILE A 53 22.45 -14.02 9.97
N TRP A 54 23.73 -14.16 9.62
CA TRP A 54 24.53 -15.33 10.01
C TRP A 54 24.90 -15.26 11.49
N VAL A 55 24.48 -16.26 12.27
CA VAL A 55 24.85 -16.43 13.68
C VAL A 55 25.05 -17.92 13.91
N PRO A 56 26.27 -18.47 13.86
CA PRO A 56 26.45 -19.92 13.83
C PRO A 56 26.09 -20.59 15.16
N ALA A 57 25.49 -21.78 15.08
CA ALA A 57 25.36 -22.72 16.20
C ALA A 57 26.72 -23.35 16.57
N ALA A 58 26.83 -23.91 17.76
CA ALA A 58 28.05 -24.59 18.21
C ALA A 58 28.33 -25.84 17.35
N THR A 59 29.61 -26.09 17.02
CA THR A 59 30.05 -27.19 16.14
C THR A 59 29.72 -28.60 16.64
N GLY A 60 29.27 -28.74 17.88
CA GLY A 60 28.82 -30.01 18.47
C GLY A 60 27.30 -30.21 18.50
N ASN A 61 26.52 -29.27 17.97
CA ASN A 61 25.05 -29.32 18.01
C ASN A 61 24.43 -29.75 16.67
N PHE A 62 25.23 -30.22 15.70
CA PHE A 62 24.78 -30.66 14.38
C PHE A 62 25.77 -31.66 13.78
N ASP A 63 25.34 -32.43 12.78
CA ASP A 63 26.24 -33.30 12.02
C ASP A 63 26.68 -32.61 10.73
N PRO A 64 28.00 -32.40 10.50
CA PRO A 64 28.50 -31.94 9.22
C PRO A 64 28.17 -32.95 8.11
N GLN A 65 27.52 -32.49 7.05
CA GLN A 65 27.09 -33.31 5.93
C GLN A 65 27.22 -32.56 4.61
N ASN A 66 27.03 -33.26 3.49
CA ASN A 66 27.05 -32.66 2.16
C ASN A 66 25.67 -32.78 1.49
N ARG A 67 24.60 -32.37 2.19
CA ARG A 67 23.25 -32.38 1.62
C ARG A 67 23.10 -31.29 0.55
N PRO A 68 22.37 -31.53 -0.54
CA PRO A 68 21.55 -32.71 -0.82
C PRO A 68 22.29 -33.85 -1.55
N LEU A 69 23.62 -33.75 -1.75
CA LEU A 69 24.40 -34.77 -2.47
C LEU A 69 24.48 -36.10 -1.71
N SER A 70 24.58 -36.04 -0.37
CA SER A 70 24.61 -37.24 0.47
C SER A 70 23.22 -37.84 0.70
N GLU A 71 22.20 -37.00 0.83
CA GLU A 71 20.81 -37.38 1.10
C GLU A 71 19.88 -36.21 0.75
N PRO A 72 18.65 -36.49 0.27
CA PRO A 72 17.74 -35.43 -0.14
C PRO A 72 17.24 -34.61 1.05
N ILE A 73 17.09 -33.31 0.82
CA ILE A 73 16.33 -32.42 1.70
C ILE A 73 14.94 -32.32 1.07
N ASP A 74 13.94 -32.93 1.71
CA ASP A 74 12.58 -33.02 1.18
C ASP A 74 11.50 -32.62 2.19
N MET A 75 11.88 -32.08 3.34
CA MET A 75 10.93 -31.59 4.34
C MET A 75 11.35 -30.26 4.96
N VAL A 76 10.36 -29.53 5.46
CA VAL A 76 10.55 -28.37 6.34
C VAL A 76 9.77 -28.62 7.62
N ILE A 77 10.42 -28.43 8.76
CA ILE A 77 9.80 -28.55 10.08
C ILE A 77 9.68 -27.16 10.69
N VAL A 78 8.44 -26.75 10.97
CA VAL A 78 8.09 -25.49 11.65
C VAL A 78 8.04 -25.74 13.15
N HIS A 79 8.76 -24.93 13.90
CA HIS A 79 8.84 -24.95 15.37
C HIS A 79 8.41 -23.59 15.93
N ASP A 80 8.18 -23.54 17.23
CA ASP A 80 8.24 -22.29 18.00
C ASP A 80 9.22 -22.42 19.15
N ILE A 81 9.84 -21.29 19.51
CA ILE A 81 10.99 -21.25 20.43
C ILE A 81 10.58 -21.45 21.90
N GLU A 82 9.31 -21.21 22.24
CA GLU A 82 8.86 -20.94 23.62
C GLU A 82 9.65 -19.78 24.26
N GLY A 83 9.87 -18.71 23.49
CA GLY A 83 10.67 -17.57 23.89
C GLY A 83 11.11 -16.64 22.76
N PRO A 84 11.93 -15.63 23.10
CA PRO A 84 12.46 -14.69 22.13
C PRO A 84 13.58 -15.30 21.27
N VAL A 85 13.87 -14.68 20.13
CA VAL A 85 14.99 -15.06 19.22
C VAL A 85 16.31 -15.28 19.97
N SER A 86 16.63 -14.38 20.92
CA SER A 86 17.87 -14.45 21.70
C SER A 86 17.98 -15.72 22.57
N SER A 87 16.85 -16.33 22.93
CA SER A 87 16.82 -17.58 23.68
C SER A 87 17.28 -18.76 22.83
N ALA A 88 16.76 -18.89 21.61
CA ALA A 88 17.17 -19.93 20.67
C ALA A 88 18.65 -19.80 20.30
N ILE A 89 19.12 -18.58 19.99
CA ILE A 89 20.54 -18.33 19.70
C ILE A 89 21.43 -18.80 20.87
N ARG A 90 21.11 -18.40 22.10
CA ARG A 90 21.87 -18.78 23.29
C ARG A 90 21.92 -20.30 23.47
N ILE A 91 20.81 -20.99 23.26
CA ILE A 91 20.73 -22.46 23.38
C ILE A 91 21.56 -23.13 22.29
N PHE A 92 21.42 -22.71 21.03
CA PHE A 92 22.11 -23.32 19.90
C PHE A 92 23.62 -23.06 19.90
N GLN A 93 24.08 -22.01 20.58
CA GLN A 93 25.51 -21.70 20.79
C GLN A 93 26.13 -22.39 22.02
N ASP A 94 25.33 -23.02 22.89
CA ASP A 94 25.86 -23.82 23.99
C ASP A 94 26.12 -25.26 23.49
N PRO A 95 27.38 -25.71 23.37
CA PRO A 95 27.73 -27.04 22.87
C PRO A 95 27.24 -28.19 23.77
N LYS A 96 26.75 -27.89 24.99
CA LYS A 96 26.20 -28.91 25.90
C LYS A 96 24.72 -29.18 25.67
N ARG A 97 24.05 -28.41 24.81
CA ARG A 97 22.60 -28.51 24.61
C ARG A 97 22.22 -29.56 23.59
N GLU A 98 23.12 -29.91 22.67
CA GLU A 98 22.91 -30.95 21.65
C GLU A 98 21.60 -30.75 20.88
N VAL A 99 21.29 -29.48 20.52
CA VAL A 99 20.12 -29.10 19.73
C VAL A 99 20.44 -27.90 18.84
N SER A 100 19.80 -27.84 17.67
CA SER A 100 19.96 -26.74 16.70
C SER A 100 18.86 -26.78 15.65
N ALA A 101 18.48 -25.62 15.13
CA ALA A 101 17.73 -25.47 13.88
C ALA A 101 18.54 -24.72 12.82
N HIS A 102 18.09 -24.72 11.57
CA HIS A 102 18.81 -24.03 10.49
C HIS A 102 18.54 -22.54 10.49
N TYR A 103 17.30 -22.16 10.79
CA TYR A 103 16.86 -20.77 10.78
C TYR A 103 16.07 -20.42 12.02
N ILE A 104 16.07 -19.13 12.34
CA ILE A 104 15.17 -18.51 13.32
C ILE A 104 14.42 -17.36 12.62
N VAL A 105 13.11 -17.24 12.82
CA VAL A 105 12.28 -16.13 12.35
C VAL A 105 11.76 -15.33 13.55
N GLY A 106 12.02 -14.03 13.55
CA GLY A 106 11.58 -13.11 14.61
C GLY A 106 10.18 -12.54 14.38
N GLY A 107 9.62 -11.96 15.44
CA GLY A 107 8.37 -11.20 15.43
C GLY A 107 8.41 -9.98 14.49
N ASP A 108 9.60 -9.47 14.17
CA ASP A 108 9.82 -8.35 13.24
C ASP A 108 10.08 -8.80 11.79
N GLY A 109 9.96 -10.11 11.52
CA GLY A 109 10.16 -10.70 10.19
C GLY A 109 11.63 -10.82 9.76
N ARG A 110 12.61 -10.54 10.63
CA ARG A 110 14.01 -10.86 10.35
C ARG A 110 14.23 -12.37 10.42
N VAL A 111 15.22 -12.83 9.64
CA VAL A 111 15.62 -14.23 9.57
C VAL A 111 17.08 -14.34 9.97
N TRP A 112 17.38 -15.21 10.93
CA TRP A 112 18.73 -15.60 11.29
C TRP A 112 19.01 -16.98 10.72
N GLN A 113 20.20 -17.20 10.17
CA GLN A 113 20.66 -18.51 9.75
C GLN A 113 21.72 -18.99 10.73
N MET A 114 21.44 -20.13 11.35
CA MET A 114 22.23 -20.75 12.41
C MET A 114 23.10 -21.90 11.90
N LEU A 115 22.65 -22.58 10.84
CA LEU A 115 23.37 -23.66 10.17
C LEU A 115 23.30 -23.50 8.67
N ARG A 116 24.34 -23.97 7.98
CA ARG A 116 24.24 -24.23 6.53
C ARG A 116 23.28 -25.37 6.27
N GLU A 117 22.46 -25.24 5.23
CA GLU A 117 21.44 -26.24 4.89
C GLU A 117 22.06 -27.60 4.53
N HIS A 118 23.33 -27.66 4.12
CA HIS A 118 24.02 -28.91 3.85
C HIS A 118 24.32 -29.74 5.12
N ASN A 119 24.41 -29.10 6.29
CA ASN A 119 24.61 -29.75 7.59
C ASN A 119 23.28 -30.23 8.17
N VAL A 120 23.30 -31.29 8.99
CA VAL A 120 22.08 -31.84 9.62
C VAL A 120 21.91 -31.25 11.01
N GLY A 121 20.93 -30.36 11.17
CA GLY A 121 20.54 -29.84 12.48
C GLY A 121 19.76 -30.85 13.33
N TRP A 122 19.94 -30.77 14.65
CA TRP A 122 19.22 -31.61 15.62
C TRP A 122 17.98 -30.89 16.19
N HIS A 123 16.88 -30.86 15.43
CA HIS A 123 15.66 -30.12 15.81
C HIS A 123 14.41 -30.98 15.98
N ALA A 124 14.23 -32.06 15.22
CA ALA A 124 12.94 -32.76 15.12
C ALA A 124 12.74 -33.88 16.16
N GLY A 125 13.73 -34.15 17.02
CA GLY A 125 13.68 -35.30 17.94
C GLY A 125 13.55 -36.66 17.23
N ASN A 126 13.83 -36.73 15.93
CA ASN A 126 13.78 -37.92 15.10
C ASN A 126 14.93 -37.84 14.07
N ARG A 127 15.91 -38.74 14.20
CA ARG A 127 17.12 -38.72 13.37
C ARG A 127 16.81 -38.80 11.88
N ASN A 128 15.90 -39.69 11.48
CA ASN A 128 15.55 -39.85 10.06
C ASN A 128 14.93 -38.57 9.47
N ILE A 129 14.17 -37.83 10.28
CA ILE A 129 13.57 -36.56 9.86
C ILE A 129 14.61 -35.43 9.85
N ASN A 130 15.48 -35.33 10.86
CA ASN A 130 16.58 -34.35 10.87
C ASN A 130 17.41 -34.42 9.58
N HIS A 131 17.79 -35.64 9.18
CA HIS A 131 18.60 -35.90 7.99
C HIS A 131 17.96 -35.39 6.69
N ARG A 132 16.63 -35.38 6.59
CA ARG A 132 15.87 -35.02 5.39
C ARG A 132 15.20 -33.65 5.44
N SER A 133 15.39 -32.89 6.51
CA SER A 133 14.62 -31.67 6.71
C SER A 133 15.46 -30.43 7.01
N ILE A 134 14.81 -29.28 6.86
CA ILE A 134 15.23 -27.97 7.36
C ILE A 134 14.29 -27.57 8.50
N GLY A 135 14.81 -27.48 9.73
CA GLY A 135 14.12 -26.88 10.87
C GLY A 135 14.17 -25.36 10.88
N ILE A 136 13.02 -24.73 11.12
CA ILE A 136 12.84 -23.28 11.27
C ILE A 136 12.17 -23.02 12.62
N GLU A 137 12.81 -22.21 13.45
CA GLU A 137 12.32 -21.79 14.76
C GLU A 137 11.65 -20.44 14.69
N THR A 138 10.44 -20.32 15.23
CA THR A 138 9.70 -19.05 15.18
C THR A 138 9.52 -18.48 16.57
N GLU A 139 9.86 -17.20 16.72
CA GLU A 139 9.67 -16.47 17.98
C GLU A 139 8.20 -16.48 18.40
N GLY A 140 7.94 -16.96 19.61
CA GLY A 140 6.57 -17.13 20.10
C GLY A 140 6.46 -18.15 21.23
N TYR A 141 5.21 -18.46 21.55
CA TYR A 141 4.81 -19.44 22.56
C TYR A 141 3.58 -20.21 22.04
N ALA A 142 3.71 -21.52 21.87
CA ALA A 142 2.71 -22.41 21.25
C ALA A 142 1.27 -22.21 21.75
N TYR A 143 1.13 -21.98 23.07
CA TYR A 143 -0.15 -21.92 23.77
C TYR A 143 -0.54 -20.53 24.26
N GLN A 144 0.03 -19.47 23.66
CA GLN A 144 -0.40 -18.10 23.89
C GLN A 144 -0.92 -17.46 22.59
N PRO A 145 -2.16 -16.94 22.57
CA PRO A 145 -2.69 -16.31 21.37
C PRO A 145 -1.99 -14.97 21.09
N GLY A 146 -1.82 -14.64 19.81
CA GLY A 146 -1.40 -13.31 19.36
C GLY A 146 0.10 -13.09 19.13
N TRP A 147 0.94 -14.12 19.32
CA TRP A 147 2.39 -14.03 19.07
C TRP A 147 2.73 -13.99 17.58
N TYR A 148 2.09 -14.83 16.78
CA TYR A 148 2.38 -14.94 15.35
C TYR A 148 1.65 -13.85 14.57
N ASN A 149 2.39 -12.82 14.16
CA ASN A 149 1.85 -11.69 13.41
C ASN A 149 2.11 -11.82 11.90
N SER A 150 1.56 -10.90 11.09
CA SER A 150 1.68 -10.96 9.64
C SER A 150 3.12 -10.88 9.13
N GLN A 151 4.01 -10.14 9.80
CA GLN A 151 5.42 -10.04 9.40
C GLN A 151 6.14 -11.37 9.58
N THR A 152 5.88 -12.06 10.70
CA THR A 152 6.40 -13.41 10.96
C THR A 152 5.93 -14.41 9.91
N TYR A 153 4.63 -14.51 9.67
CA TYR A 153 4.08 -15.42 8.66
C TYR A 153 4.61 -15.12 7.25
N GLU A 154 4.71 -13.85 6.86
CA GLU A 154 5.23 -13.47 5.55
C GLU A 154 6.71 -13.80 5.38
N ALA A 155 7.52 -13.54 6.41
CA ALA A 155 8.96 -13.82 6.40
C ALA A 155 9.23 -15.32 6.36
N GLU A 156 8.57 -16.09 7.22
CA GLU A 156 8.73 -17.53 7.25
C GLU A 156 8.19 -18.19 5.99
N ALA A 157 7.02 -17.78 5.48
CA ALA A 157 6.50 -18.34 4.24
C ALA A 157 7.43 -18.04 3.05
N LYS A 158 8.07 -16.85 3.03
CA LYS A 158 9.07 -16.52 2.01
C LYS A 158 10.31 -17.40 2.12
N LEU A 159 10.80 -17.66 3.34
CA LEU A 159 11.89 -18.59 3.61
C LEU A 159 11.54 -20.00 3.15
N VAL A 160 10.37 -20.51 3.52
CA VAL A 160 9.87 -21.83 3.08
C VAL A 160 9.73 -21.89 1.56
N ARG A 161 9.20 -20.86 0.90
CA ARG A 161 9.13 -20.80 -0.57
C ARG A 161 10.50 -20.88 -1.23
N ASP A 162 11.51 -20.27 -0.63
CA ASP A 162 12.88 -20.28 -1.12
C ASP A 162 13.53 -21.67 -0.96
N ILE A 163 13.45 -22.26 0.25
CA ILE A 163 13.92 -23.62 0.54
C ILE A 163 13.25 -24.64 -0.39
N THR A 164 11.92 -24.61 -0.46
CA THR A 164 11.14 -25.55 -1.28
C THR A 164 11.46 -25.42 -2.77
N ARG A 165 11.71 -24.21 -3.26
CA ARG A 165 12.13 -23.98 -4.66
C ARG A 165 13.57 -24.48 -4.88
N ARG A 166 14.48 -24.25 -3.94
CA ARG A 166 15.89 -24.68 -4.02
C ARG A 166 16.02 -26.19 -4.10
N TYR A 167 15.20 -26.93 -3.34
CA TYR A 167 15.29 -28.39 -3.23
C TYR A 167 14.19 -29.15 -3.97
N GLY A 168 13.23 -28.45 -4.61
CA GLY A 168 12.13 -29.10 -5.32
C GLY A 168 11.11 -29.78 -4.38
N ILE A 169 10.95 -29.26 -3.17
CA ILE A 169 10.03 -29.80 -2.15
C ILE A 169 8.59 -29.39 -2.48
N PRO A 170 7.63 -30.32 -2.57
CA PRO A 170 6.22 -29.97 -2.73
C PRO A 170 5.70 -29.11 -1.57
N ARG A 171 4.95 -28.03 -1.87
CA ARG A 171 4.40 -27.11 -0.87
C ARG A 171 3.04 -27.59 -0.37
N ASP A 172 3.07 -28.70 0.35
CA ASP A 172 1.91 -29.32 0.98
C ASP A 172 2.19 -29.69 2.44
N ARG A 173 1.15 -30.16 3.13
CA ARG A 173 1.20 -30.55 4.54
C ARG A 173 1.82 -31.92 4.81
N THR A 174 2.30 -32.61 3.78
CA THR A 174 3.08 -33.85 3.95
C THR A 174 4.58 -33.57 4.03
N HIS A 175 5.04 -32.49 3.40
CA HIS A 175 6.45 -32.10 3.39
C HIS A 175 6.74 -30.90 4.30
N ILE A 176 5.77 -30.02 4.54
CA ILE A 176 5.89 -28.91 5.48
C ILE A 176 5.01 -29.25 6.68
N ILE A 177 5.62 -29.61 7.80
CA ILE A 177 4.93 -30.07 9.02
C ILE A 177 5.39 -29.28 10.25
N GLY A 178 4.58 -29.27 11.30
CA GLY A 178 4.98 -28.80 12.62
C GLY A 178 5.76 -29.87 13.37
N HIS A 179 6.55 -29.46 14.36
CA HIS A 179 7.26 -30.41 15.21
C HIS A 179 6.32 -31.41 15.90
N SER A 180 5.14 -30.93 16.32
CA SER A 180 4.04 -31.73 16.86
C SER A 180 3.55 -32.86 15.97
N GLU A 181 3.81 -32.80 14.66
CA GLU A 181 3.42 -33.81 13.68
C GLU A 181 4.57 -34.75 13.32
N VAL A 182 5.78 -34.50 13.84
CA VAL A 182 6.94 -35.37 13.62
C VAL A 182 6.71 -36.71 14.32
N PRO A 183 6.78 -37.85 13.61
CA PRO A 183 6.60 -39.16 14.23
C PRO A 183 7.65 -39.43 15.32
N ASN A 184 7.22 -40.05 16.42
CA ASN A 184 8.14 -40.49 17.45
C ASN A 184 8.94 -41.72 16.93
N PRO A 185 10.29 -41.70 16.97
CA PRO A 185 11.10 -42.78 16.41
C PRO A 185 11.04 -44.09 17.19
N LYS A 186 10.50 -44.08 18.42
CA LYS A 186 10.39 -45.26 19.29
C LYS A 186 8.96 -45.82 19.37
N ASP A 187 7.96 -45.03 18.99
CA ASP A 187 6.55 -45.38 19.07
C ASP A 187 5.77 -44.66 17.95
N PRO A 188 5.50 -45.31 16.80
CA PRO A 188 4.89 -44.67 15.64
C PRO A 188 3.43 -44.25 15.88
N THR A 189 2.83 -44.56 17.03
CA THR A 189 1.50 -44.08 17.41
C THR A 189 1.54 -42.71 18.08
N LYS A 190 2.74 -42.18 18.37
CA LYS A 190 2.98 -40.88 18.99
C LYS A 190 3.71 -39.93 18.03
N PHE A 191 3.56 -38.64 18.31
CA PHE A 191 4.14 -37.55 17.53
C PHE A 191 4.85 -36.54 18.43
N GLY A 192 5.45 -35.49 17.87
CA GLY A 192 6.30 -34.54 18.60
C GLY A 192 7.76 -35.01 18.73
N GLY A 193 8.22 -35.89 17.83
CA GLY A 193 9.52 -36.52 17.94
C GLY A 193 9.66 -37.38 19.21
N VAL A 194 10.89 -37.66 19.64
CA VAL A 194 11.15 -38.52 20.81
C VAL A 194 10.62 -37.93 22.13
N SER A 195 10.50 -36.61 22.22
CA SER A 195 10.12 -35.89 23.45
C SER A 195 8.64 -35.52 23.52
N GLY A 196 7.85 -35.76 22.47
CA GLY A 196 6.42 -35.43 22.47
C GLY A 196 6.14 -33.93 22.42
N HIS A 197 6.96 -33.19 21.66
CA HIS A 197 6.79 -31.77 21.38
C HIS A 197 5.41 -31.44 20.79
N THR A 198 4.92 -30.24 21.07
CA THR A 198 3.58 -29.80 20.64
C THR A 198 3.58 -28.48 19.85
N ASP A 199 4.75 -27.90 19.62
CA ASP A 199 4.97 -26.73 18.77
C ASP A 199 4.66 -27.02 17.27
N PRO A 200 4.25 -26.01 16.48
CA PRO A 200 4.06 -24.59 16.82
C PRO A 200 2.75 -24.25 17.57
N GLY A 201 2.03 -25.28 18.03
CA GLY A 201 0.81 -25.15 18.84
C GLY A 201 -0.46 -24.79 18.07
N PRO A 202 -1.60 -24.72 18.78
CA PRO A 202 -2.91 -24.49 18.18
C PRO A 202 -3.12 -23.07 17.64
N TYR A 203 -2.30 -22.10 18.05
CA TYR A 203 -2.41 -20.71 17.59
C TYR A 203 -1.62 -20.45 16.29
N TRP A 204 -0.84 -21.41 15.82
CA TRP A 204 -0.27 -21.38 14.48
C TRP A 204 -1.35 -21.67 13.43
N ASN A 205 -1.67 -20.67 12.63
CA ASN A 205 -2.69 -20.75 11.61
C ASN A 205 -2.11 -21.38 10.33
N TRP A 206 -2.11 -22.71 10.29
CA TRP A 206 -1.65 -23.48 9.13
C TRP A 206 -2.35 -23.10 7.83
N ALA A 207 -3.65 -22.81 7.85
CA ALA A 207 -4.37 -22.44 6.64
C ALA A 207 -3.85 -21.12 6.05
N ALA A 208 -3.66 -20.10 6.89
CA ALA A 208 -3.11 -18.82 6.46
C ALA A 208 -1.64 -18.94 6.01
N PHE A 209 -0.83 -19.67 6.77
CA PHE A 209 0.57 -19.91 6.44
C PHE A 209 0.71 -20.63 5.10
N MET A 210 -0.05 -21.70 4.86
CA MET A 210 0.03 -22.45 3.61
C MET A 210 -0.49 -21.65 2.41
N ILE A 211 -1.45 -20.74 2.59
CA ILE A 211 -1.83 -19.78 1.53
C ILE A 211 -0.61 -18.93 1.16
N LEU A 212 0.11 -18.36 2.14
CA LEU A 212 1.31 -17.58 1.87
C LEU A 212 2.43 -18.43 1.26
N VAL A 213 2.62 -19.67 1.70
CA VAL A 213 3.64 -20.56 1.12
C VAL A 213 3.31 -20.91 -0.33
N ARG A 214 2.05 -21.16 -0.67
CA ARG A 214 1.65 -21.55 -2.03
C ARG A 214 1.45 -20.38 -2.98
N ASN A 215 1.24 -19.16 -2.48
CA ASN A 215 0.96 -18.00 -3.31
C ASN A 215 2.11 -17.01 -3.32
N ASP A 216 2.59 -16.65 -4.51
CA ASP A 216 3.63 -15.65 -4.69
C ASP A 216 3.46 -14.94 -6.03
N ALA A 217 3.80 -13.66 -6.09
CA ALA A 217 3.61 -12.83 -7.27
C ALA A 217 4.76 -11.85 -7.45
N ARG A 218 5.23 -11.75 -8.69
CA ARG A 218 6.28 -10.81 -9.09
C ARG A 218 5.70 -9.78 -10.03
N LEU A 219 5.97 -8.50 -9.80
CA LEU A 219 5.54 -7.45 -10.69
C LEU A 219 6.32 -7.56 -12.02
N ALA A 220 5.61 -7.88 -13.10
CA ALA A 220 6.19 -7.96 -14.44
C ALA A 220 6.13 -6.61 -15.16
N LYS A 221 5.06 -5.83 -14.96
CA LYS A 221 4.89 -4.51 -15.59
C LYS A 221 3.96 -3.63 -14.77
N ALA A 222 4.28 -2.34 -14.71
CA ALA A 222 3.40 -1.31 -14.16
C ALA A 222 3.15 -0.21 -15.19
N GLN A 223 1.90 0.23 -15.32
CA GLN A 223 1.49 1.38 -16.11
C GLN A 223 0.68 2.30 -15.21
N ILE A 224 1.37 3.23 -14.55
CA ILE A 224 0.80 4.20 -13.63
C ILE A 224 1.03 5.61 -14.21
N PRO A 225 0.01 6.47 -14.32
CA PRO A 225 0.19 7.86 -14.73
C PRO A 225 1.12 8.61 -13.77
N ALA A 226 2.11 9.34 -14.30
CA ALA A 226 3.01 10.15 -13.47
C ALA A 226 2.32 11.37 -12.86
N THR A 227 1.30 11.88 -13.54
CA THR A 227 0.51 13.04 -13.12
C THR A 227 -0.97 12.80 -13.32
N ILE A 228 -1.77 13.37 -12.44
CA ILE A 228 -3.24 13.41 -12.53
C ILE A 228 -3.73 14.77 -12.07
N ARG A 229 -4.91 15.20 -12.50
CA ARG A 229 -5.51 16.46 -12.06
C ARG A 229 -6.64 16.24 -11.07
N PRO A 230 -6.99 17.22 -10.22
CA PRO A 230 -8.12 17.10 -9.32
C PRO A 230 -9.41 16.65 -10.02
N GLY A 231 -9.99 15.54 -9.54
CA GLY A 231 -11.20 14.95 -10.09
C GLY A 231 -11.06 14.24 -11.43
N GLU A 232 -9.90 14.31 -12.09
CA GLU A 232 -9.62 13.56 -13.32
C GLU A 232 -9.63 12.06 -13.02
N THR A 233 -10.11 11.27 -13.98
CA THR A 233 -10.07 9.81 -13.91
C THR A 233 -9.13 9.30 -14.99
N LEU A 234 -8.12 8.52 -14.61
CA LEU A 234 -7.14 7.93 -15.54
C LEU A 234 -7.05 6.43 -15.33
N GLY A 235 -6.89 5.67 -16.43
CA GLY A 235 -6.63 4.23 -16.36
C GLY A 235 -5.22 3.92 -15.85
N ALA A 236 -5.10 2.86 -15.06
CA ALA A 236 -3.85 2.29 -14.59
C ALA A 236 -3.90 0.77 -14.71
N SER A 237 -2.74 0.14 -14.82
CA SER A 237 -2.67 -1.31 -14.78
C SER A 237 -1.37 -1.84 -14.19
N LEU A 238 -1.48 -2.97 -13.51
CA LEU A 238 -0.35 -3.76 -13.03
C LEU A 238 -0.44 -5.17 -13.64
N THR A 239 0.69 -5.70 -14.09
CA THR A 239 0.81 -7.06 -14.57
C THR A 239 1.71 -7.83 -13.63
N PHE A 240 1.20 -8.92 -13.07
CA PHE A 240 1.95 -9.79 -12.17
C PHE A 240 2.14 -11.17 -12.80
N GLN A 241 3.34 -11.72 -12.66
CA GLN A 241 3.59 -13.13 -12.93
C GLN A 241 3.23 -13.96 -11.70
N ASN A 242 2.44 -15.02 -11.89
CA ASN A 242 2.18 -16.02 -10.86
C ASN A 242 3.44 -16.86 -10.65
N SER A 243 4.06 -16.70 -9.49
CA SER A 243 5.30 -17.41 -9.10
C SER A 243 5.08 -18.40 -7.97
N GLY A 244 3.81 -18.59 -7.59
CA GLY A 244 3.34 -19.62 -6.67
C GLY A 244 2.83 -20.86 -7.40
N ASP A 245 2.02 -21.64 -6.69
CA ASP A 245 1.55 -22.96 -7.09
C ASP A 245 0.04 -22.95 -7.40
N ASP A 246 -0.70 -22.02 -6.82
CA ASP A 246 -2.14 -21.93 -6.97
C ASP A 246 -2.52 -21.06 -8.18
N LYS A 247 -3.48 -21.54 -8.97
CA LYS A 247 -4.09 -20.79 -10.07
C LYS A 247 -4.83 -19.57 -9.51
N TRP A 248 -4.73 -18.43 -10.21
CA TRP A 248 -5.57 -17.27 -9.94
C TRP A 248 -6.79 -17.30 -10.88
N PRO A 249 -8.02 -17.41 -10.36
CA PRO A 249 -9.21 -17.37 -11.20
C PRO A 249 -9.43 -15.98 -11.80
N ALA A 250 -9.93 -15.94 -13.03
CA ALA A 250 -10.41 -14.70 -13.63
C ALA A 250 -11.51 -14.07 -12.76
N ASN A 251 -11.45 -12.75 -12.58
CA ASN A 251 -12.49 -11.98 -11.92
C ASN A 251 -12.57 -10.57 -12.53
N THR A 252 -13.45 -10.41 -13.51
CA THR A 252 -13.69 -9.13 -14.19
C THR A 252 -14.94 -8.42 -13.69
N ALA A 253 -15.54 -8.86 -12.57
CA ALA A 253 -16.78 -8.28 -12.08
C ALA A 253 -16.57 -6.80 -11.70
N SER A 254 -17.47 -5.93 -12.16
CA SER A 254 -17.41 -4.48 -11.88
C SER A 254 -18.15 -4.07 -10.61
N ASP A 255 -18.89 -4.99 -9.97
CA ASP A 255 -19.53 -4.78 -8.67
C ASP A 255 -18.87 -5.67 -7.61
N THR A 256 -18.42 -5.04 -6.51
CA THR A 256 -18.06 -5.66 -5.22
C THR A 256 -18.81 -6.92 -4.88
N LYS A 257 -20.15 -6.91 -5.00
CA LYS A 257 -20.98 -8.01 -4.50
C LYS A 257 -20.88 -9.25 -5.38
N GLU A 258 -20.87 -9.08 -6.70
CA GLU A 258 -20.68 -10.18 -7.64
C GLU A 258 -19.24 -10.70 -7.58
N ALA A 259 -18.28 -9.78 -7.43
CA ALA A 259 -16.85 -10.10 -7.31
C ALA A 259 -16.48 -10.87 -6.04
N LEU A 260 -17.36 -10.97 -5.03
CA LEU A 260 -17.09 -11.67 -3.75
C LEU A 260 -18.00 -12.90 -3.55
N GLN A 261 -18.87 -13.21 -4.52
CA GLN A 261 -19.78 -14.36 -4.49
C GLN A 261 -19.23 -15.59 -5.22
N ALA A 262 -17.93 -15.62 -5.55
CA ALA A 262 -17.34 -16.76 -6.22
C ALA A 262 -17.44 -18.05 -5.39
N SER A 263 -17.60 -19.17 -6.10
CA SER A 263 -17.63 -20.52 -5.52
C SER A 263 -16.26 -21.00 -5.01
N GLY A 264 -15.20 -20.23 -5.25
CA GLY A 264 -13.83 -20.51 -4.81
C GLY A 264 -13.06 -19.22 -4.46
N PRO A 265 -11.86 -19.36 -3.87
CA PRO A 265 -11.03 -18.22 -3.49
C PRO A 265 -10.62 -17.40 -4.71
N LEU A 266 -10.57 -16.08 -4.54
CA LEU A 266 -10.25 -15.14 -5.61
C LEU A 266 -8.94 -14.43 -5.33
N VAL A 267 -8.27 -13.98 -6.39
CA VAL A 267 -7.10 -13.10 -6.27
C VAL A 267 -7.46 -11.73 -6.81
N VAL A 268 -7.30 -10.72 -5.95
CA VAL A 268 -7.59 -9.32 -6.24
C VAL A 268 -6.40 -8.45 -5.90
N LEU A 269 -6.28 -7.29 -6.56
CA LEU A 269 -5.35 -6.25 -6.22
C LEU A 269 -5.96 -5.39 -5.11
N GLY A 270 -5.44 -5.51 -3.90
CA GLY A 270 -5.92 -4.82 -2.71
C GLY A 270 -4.95 -3.74 -2.23
N THR A 271 -5.47 -2.84 -1.40
CA THR A 271 -4.69 -1.88 -0.62
C THR A 271 -4.05 -2.56 0.59
N GLU A 272 -2.89 -2.07 1.01
CA GLU A 272 -2.24 -2.57 2.21
C GLU A 272 -3.12 -2.36 3.46
N ALA A 273 -3.27 -3.43 4.26
CA ALA A 273 -4.09 -3.46 5.47
C ALA A 273 -5.58 -3.07 5.27
N GLY A 274 -6.08 -3.12 4.03
CA GLY A 274 -7.45 -2.76 3.71
C GLY A 274 -7.77 -1.29 4.00
N ARG A 275 -6.79 -0.40 3.89
CA ARG A 275 -7.01 1.05 4.05
C ARG A 275 -7.70 1.62 2.81
N ILE A 276 -8.59 2.59 3.01
CA ILE A 276 -9.23 3.28 1.88
C ILE A 276 -8.17 4.07 1.12
N SER A 277 -8.02 3.79 -0.18
CA SER A 277 -7.02 4.46 -1.02
C SER A 277 -7.38 5.92 -1.27
N PRO A 278 -6.49 6.92 -1.05
CA PRO A 278 -6.81 8.30 -1.44
C PRO A 278 -7.02 8.49 -2.96
N LEU A 279 -6.66 7.48 -3.76
CA LEU A 279 -6.76 7.44 -5.20
C LEU A 279 -7.98 6.63 -5.70
N PHE A 280 -8.83 6.13 -4.79
CA PHE A 280 -9.95 5.25 -5.16
C PHE A 280 -10.92 5.94 -6.11
N ASN A 281 -11.48 5.17 -7.04
CA ASN A 281 -12.57 5.60 -7.91
C ASN A 281 -13.76 4.65 -7.76
N LEU A 282 -14.93 5.17 -7.35
CA LEU A 282 -16.13 4.36 -7.10
C LEU A 282 -16.61 3.59 -8.33
N GLN A 283 -16.38 4.11 -9.54
CA GLN A 283 -16.87 3.52 -10.78
C GLN A 283 -15.92 2.49 -11.41
N GLY A 284 -14.72 2.30 -10.87
CA GLY A 284 -13.75 1.38 -11.48
C GLY A 284 -12.79 0.72 -10.51
N TRP A 285 -13.18 0.68 -9.23
CA TRP A 285 -12.59 -0.20 -8.22
C TRP A 285 -13.67 -1.17 -7.77
N LEU A 286 -13.29 -2.39 -7.39
CA LEU A 286 -14.21 -3.35 -6.79
C LEU A 286 -14.80 -2.75 -5.51
N SER A 287 -13.94 -2.22 -4.64
CA SER A 287 -14.29 -1.51 -3.40
C SER A 287 -13.29 -0.39 -3.12
N PRO A 288 -13.51 0.49 -2.13
CA PRO A 288 -12.50 1.49 -1.73
C PRO A 288 -11.14 0.91 -1.28
N THR A 289 -11.07 -0.39 -1.05
CA THR A 289 -9.86 -1.11 -0.60
C THR A 289 -9.38 -2.16 -1.59
N LEU A 290 -10.14 -2.44 -2.67
CA LEU A 290 -9.89 -3.46 -3.67
C LEU A 290 -9.99 -2.85 -5.07
N ALA A 291 -8.86 -2.72 -5.76
CA ALA A 291 -8.76 -2.03 -7.04
C ALA A 291 -9.31 -2.85 -8.21
N ALA A 292 -8.92 -4.13 -8.33
CA ALA A 292 -9.28 -4.95 -9.49
C ALA A 292 -9.14 -6.44 -9.20
N GLY A 293 -9.84 -7.28 -9.97
CA GLY A 293 -9.56 -8.71 -10.07
C GLY A 293 -8.65 -9.05 -11.24
N ALA A 294 -8.23 -10.31 -11.34
CA ALA A 294 -7.42 -10.80 -12.45
C ALA A 294 -8.25 -10.80 -13.76
N SER A 295 -7.68 -10.29 -14.86
CA SER A 295 -8.37 -10.25 -16.17
C SER A 295 -8.66 -11.63 -16.76
N SER A 296 -7.92 -12.66 -16.34
CA SER A 296 -7.98 -14.00 -16.89
C SER A 296 -7.55 -15.03 -15.84
N ASP A 297 -7.92 -16.28 -16.09
CA ASP A 297 -7.35 -17.42 -15.38
C ASP A 297 -5.83 -17.40 -15.58
N THR A 298 -5.07 -17.54 -14.51
CA THR A 298 -3.61 -17.41 -14.53
C THR A 298 -2.98 -18.58 -13.79
N LEU A 299 -2.37 -19.49 -14.54
CA LEU A 299 -1.66 -20.64 -14.00
C LEU A 299 -0.27 -20.25 -13.45
N PRO A 300 0.37 -21.10 -12.63
CA PRO A 300 1.77 -20.93 -12.26
C PRO A 300 2.67 -20.68 -13.48
N GLY A 301 3.51 -19.63 -13.40
CA GLY A 301 4.41 -19.19 -14.47
C GLY A 301 3.80 -18.18 -15.45
N GLU A 302 2.47 -18.09 -15.54
CA GLU A 302 1.76 -17.14 -16.42
C GLU A 302 1.63 -15.75 -15.78
N SER A 303 1.15 -14.77 -16.55
CA SER A 303 0.95 -13.40 -16.07
C SER A 303 -0.50 -12.94 -16.21
N ALA A 304 -1.00 -12.25 -15.18
CA ALA A 304 -2.32 -11.64 -15.15
C ALA A 304 -2.21 -10.12 -15.19
N ARG A 305 -3.12 -9.44 -15.89
CA ARG A 305 -3.27 -7.98 -15.84
C ARG A 305 -4.40 -7.60 -14.89
N PHE A 306 -4.15 -6.60 -14.07
CA PHE A 306 -5.12 -5.97 -13.17
C PHE A 306 -5.29 -4.53 -13.62
N GLU A 307 -6.47 -4.21 -14.18
CA GLU A 307 -6.80 -2.89 -14.71
C GLU A 307 -7.76 -2.18 -13.75
N PHE A 308 -7.46 -0.94 -13.43
CA PHE A 308 -8.26 -0.11 -12.52
C PHE A 308 -8.19 1.35 -12.94
N THR A 309 -9.05 2.17 -12.37
CA THR A 309 -9.07 3.61 -12.65
C THR A 309 -8.72 4.41 -11.41
N LEU A 310 -7.84 5.39 -11.56
CA LEU A 310 -7.44 6.30 -10.49
C LEU A 310 -8.29 7.56 -10.58
N ARG A 311 -8.66 8.13 -9.44
CA ARG A 311 -9.27 9.47 -9.39
C ARG A 311 -8.34 10.44 -8.68
N GLY A 312 -8.05 11.56 -9.33
CA GLY A 312 -7.15 12.58 -8.79
C GLY A 312 -7.70 13.22 -7.51
N PRO A 313 -6.95 13.17 -6.38
CA PRO A 313 -7.29 13.90 -5.16
C PRO A 313 -7.52 15.39 -5.41
N ARG A 314 -8.31 16.03 -4.52
CA ARG A 314 -8.56 17.48 -4.60
C ARG A 314 -7.34 18.32 -4.26
N GLU A 315 -6.46 17.77 -3.43
CA GLU A 315 -5.27 18.46 -2.97
C GLU A 315 -4.10 18.17 -3.89
N LEU A 316 -3.42 19.25 -4.30
CA LEU A 316 -2.20 19.17 -5.11
C LEU A 316 -1.06 18.57 -4.28
N GLY A 317 -0.13 17.89 -4.92
CA GLY A 317 1.02 17.31 -4.22
C GLY A 317 1.43 15.95 -4.77
N VAL A 318 2.29 15.25 -4.04
CA VAL A 318 2.63 13.86 -4.33
C VAL A 318 1.72 12.98 -3.51
N TRP A 319 1.03 12.06 -4.17
CA TRP A 319 0.15 11.10 -3.56
C TRP A 319 0.65 9.70 -3.89
N SER A 320 0.57 8.82 -2.91
CA SER A 320 0.96 7.43 -3.08
C SER A 320 0.07 6.50 -2.29
N ASP A 321 -0.04 5.28 -2.77
CA ASP A 321 -0.62 4.15 -2.04
C ASP A 321 0.19 2.88 -2.31
N GLN A 322 0.01 1.86 -1.47
CA GLN A 322 0.61 0.55 -1.67
C GLN A 322 -0.46 -0.48 -2.01
N LEU A 323 -0.30 -1.09 -3.17
CA LEU A 323 -1.16 -2.16 -3.65
C LEU A 323 -0.42 -3.49 -3.62
N ARG A 324 -1.16 -4.57 -3.36
CA ARG A 324 -0.63 -5.94 -3.29
C ARG A 324 -1.72 -6.94 -3.66
N LEU A 325 -1.33 -8.07 -4.24
CA LEU A 325 -2.28 -9.15 -4.48
C LEU A 325 -2.79 -9.71 -3.15
N THR A 326 -4.07 -10.05 -3.10
CA THR A 326 -4.75 -10.53 -1.92
C THR A 326 -5.68 -11.67 -2.30
N THR A 327 -5.53 -12.80 -1.61
CA THR A 327 -6.46 -13.92 -1.71
C THR A 327 -7.67 -13.59 -0.87
N MET A 328 -8.84 -13.56 -1.50
CA MET A 328 -10.14 -13.44 -0.85
C MET A 328 -10.72 -14.84 -0.68
N PRO A 329 -10.93 -15.31 0.56
CA PRO A 329 -11.64 -16.57 0.80
C PRO A 329 -13.11 -16.42 0.42
N THR A 330 -13.80 -17.54 0.24
CA THR A 330 -15.26 -17.51 0.00
C THR A 330 -15.99 -17.06 1.27
N ALA A 331 -17.17 -16.45 1.11
CA ALA A 331 -18.01 -16.06 2.25
C ALA A 331 -18.34 -17.25 3.17
N ALA A 332 -18.36 -18.48 2.64
CA ALA A 332 -18.59 -19.70 3.40
C ALA A 332 -17.35 -20.17 4.20
N GLN A 333 -16.14 -19.78 3.79
CA GLN A 333 -14.90 -20.17 4.47
C GLN A 333 -14.60 -19.34 5.72
N GLY A 334 -15.21 -18.16 5.88
CA GLY A 334 -15.06 -17.30 7.08
C GLY A 334 -13.63 -16.85 7.38
N ALA A 335 -12.66 -17.17 6.53
CA ALA A 335 -11.26 -16.78 6.67
C ALA A 335 -11.08 -15.29 6.36
N LEU A 336 -10.01 -14.69 6.88
CA LEU A 336 -9.65 -13.32 6.56
C LEU A 336 -8.91 -13.25 5.22
N PRO A 337 -9.02 -12.14 4.47
CA PRO A 337 -8.18 -11.88 3.30
C PRO A 337 -6.68 -11.93 3.65
N ILE A 338 -5.89 -12.52 2.76
CA ILE A 338 -4.43 -12.66 2.96
C ILE A 338 -3.70 -12.06 1.77
N SER A 339 -2.91 -11.02 2.02
CA SER A 339 -2.08 -10.39 0.99
C SER A 339 -0.76 -11.14 0.80
N PHE A 340 -0.31 -11.28 -0.44
CA PHE A 340 0.89 -12.04 -0.81
C PHE A 340 1.65 -11.39 -1.97
N GLY A 341 2.87 -11.87 -2.25
CA GLY A 341 3.73 -11.34 -3.31
C GLY A 341 4.30 -9.95 -3.00
N GLU A 342 4.75 -9.25 -4.03
CA GLU A 342 5.40 -7.94 -3.91
C GLU A 342 4.41 -6.80 -3.60
N LYS A 343 4.85 -5.85 -2.76
CA LYS A 343 4.16 -4.57 -2.54
C LYS A 343 4.52 -3.61 -3.68
N VAL A 344 3.51 -3.02 -4.31
CA VAL A 344 3.70 -2.07 -5.41
C VAL A 344 3.26 -0.69 -4.96
N THR A 345 4.19 0.27 -5.01
CA THR A 345 3.86 1.67 -4.73
C THR A 345 3.28 2.31 -5.98
N VAL A 346 2.02 2.75 -5.89
CA VAL A 346 1.37 3.57 -6.90
C VAL A 346 1.53 5.02 -6.46
N ALA A 347 2.45 5.75 -7.09
CA ALA A 347 2.73 7.15 -6.77
C ALA A 347 2.52 8.04 -7.99
N MET A 348 1.93 9.22 -7.77
CA MET A 348 1.70 10.22 -8.81
C MET A 348 1.69 11.63 -8.23
N ARG A 349 1.94 12.62 -9.07
CA ARG A 349 1.80 14.03 -8.72
C ARG A 349 0.43 14.56 -9.15
N VAL A 350 -0.34 15.05 -8.18
CA VAL A 350 -1.56 15.81 -8.45
C VAL A 350 -1.17 17.22 -8.83
N VAL A 351 -1.45 17.59 -10.07
CA VAL A 351 -1.12 18.90 -10.67
C VAL A 351 -2.40 19.65 -11.02
N PRO A 352 -2.41 21.00 -11.01
CA PRO A 352 -3.61 21.74 -11.38
C PRO A 352 -3.97 21.50 -12.86
N TRP A 353 -5.25 21.66 -13.19
CA TRP A 353 -5.66 21.88 -14.57
C TRP A 353 -5.04 23.16 -15.10
N VAL A 354 -4.68 23.17 -16.39
CA VAL A 354 -4.30 24.36 -17.14
C VAL A 354 -5.19 24.41 -18.38
N LEU A 355 -6.07 25.40 -18.43
CA LEU A 355 -7.08 25.55 -19.49
C LEU A 355 -6.87 26.89 -20.19
N ASP A 356 -6.48 26.84 -21.46
CA ASP A 356 -6.36 28.01 -22.32
C ASP A 356 -7.62 28.17 -23.16
N VAL A 357 -8.22 29.35 -23.11
CA VAL A 357 -9.47 29.69 -23.80
C VAL A 357 -9.24 30.92 -24.66
N SER A 358 -9.21 30.71 -25.97
CA SER A 358 -9.24 31.78 -26.97
C SER A 358 -10.68 32.09 -27.38
N SER A 359 -10.93 33.30 -27.91
CA SER A 359 -12.28 33.66 -28.35
C SER A 359 -12.69 32.80 -29.53
N THR A 360 -13.84 32.14 -29.41
CA THR A 360 -14.54 31.55 -30.56
C THR A 360 -15.45 32.62 -31.12
N ALA A 361 -15.22 33.05 -32.35
CA ALA A 361 -16.13 33.95 -33.05
C ALA A 361 -17.44 33.20 -33.32
N SER A 362 -18.50 33.48 -32.56
CA SER A 362 -19.83 33.01 -32.91
C SER A 362 -20.92 33.94 -32.39
N GLU A 363 -21.35 34.83 -33.29
CA GLU A 363 -22.72 35.03 -33.76
C GLU A 363 -22.90 36.52 -34.03
N LYS A 364 -23.26 36.83 -35.29
CA LYS A 364 -23.53 38.20 -35.74
C LYS A 364 -24.69 38.78 -34.92
N SER A 365 -24.38 39.53 -33.87
CA SER A 365 -25.37 40.33 -33.15
C SER A 365 -25.76 41.53 -34.02
N SER A 366 -27.06 41.59 -34.33
CA SER A 366 -27.70 42.69 -35.03
C SER A 366 -27.73 43.97 -34.18
N SER A 367 -27.25 45.06 -34.76
CA SER A 367 -27.69 46.46 -34.55
C SER A 367 -27.68 47.09 -33.15
N ALA A 368 -26.85 46.67 -32.20
CA ALA A 368 -26.50 47.47 -31.03
C ALA A 368 -24.97 47.51 -30.84
N LYS A 369 -24.46 48.55 -30.17
CA LYS A 369 -23.02 48.81 -29.94
C LYS A 369 -22.21 47.51 -29.84
N PRO A 370 -21.03 47.40 -30.51
CA PRO A 370 -20.30 46.14 -30.61
C PRO A 370 -20.07 45.56 -29.21
N ILE A 371 -20.71 44.43 -28.96
CA ILE A 371 -20.44 43.63 -27.77
C ILE A 371 -19.04 43.07 -28.02
N LEU A 372 -18.09 43.56 -27.24
CA LEU A 372 -16.72 43.05 -27.20
C LEU A 372 -16.75 41.54 -26.83
N ALA A 373 -15.73 40.79 -27.25
CA ALA A 373 -15.73 39.32 -27.22
C ALA A 373 -16.17 38.71 -25.88
N GLN A 374 -16.88 37.59 -25.98
CA GLN A 374 -17.34 36.78 -24.85
C GLN A 374 -16.78 35.36 -24.93
N TRP A 375 -16.43 34.80 -23.77
CA TRP A 375 -15.98 33.41 -23.62
C TRP A 375 -16.93 32.66 -22.71
N LYS A 376 -17.22 31.41 -23.07
CA LYS A 376 -17.95 30.46 -22.23
C LYS A 376 -17.02 29.30 -21.92
N VAL A 377 -16.60 29.14 -20.67
CA VAL A 377 -15.64 28.10 -20.24
C VAL A 377 -16.34 27.09 -19.36
N ALA A 378 -16.35 25.83 -19.76
CA ALA A 378 -16.83 24.74 -18.91
C ALA A 378 -15.67 24.18 -18.08
N LEU A 379 -15.77 24.26 -16.75
CA LEU A 379 -14.78 23.66 -15.85
C LEU A 379 -15.21 22.23 -15.47
N SER A 380 -14.27 21.30 -15.39
CA SER A 380 -14.55 19.90 -15.04
C SER A 380 -14.74 19.65 -13.54
N ILE A 381 -14.31 20.59 -12.69
CA ILE A 381 -14.39 20.50 -11.23
C ILE A 381 -14.46 21.90 -10.59
N GLY A 382 -15.14 22.03 -9.45
CA GLY A 382 -15.23 23.29 -8.71
C GLY A 382 -13.96 23.59 -7.93
N GLY A 383 -13.89 24.80 -7.36
CA GLY A 383 -12.79 25.22 -6.50
C GLY A 383 -12.20 26.58 -6.86
N ILE A 384 -11.00 26.86 -6.36
CA ILE A 384 -10.33 28.16 -6.54
C ILE A 384 -9.37 28.08 -7.74
N TYR A 385 -9.50 28.96 -8.71
CA TYR A 385 -8.60 29.02 -9.87
C TYR A 385 -7.86 30.35 -9.90
N ALA A 386 -6.57 30.29 -10.23
CA ALA A 386 -5.82 31.45 -10.71
C ALA A 386 -6.25 31.71 -12.15
N VAL A 387 -6.68 32.94 -12.43
CA VAL A 387 -7.06 33.35 -13.78
C VAL A 387 -6.03 34.32 -14.31
N TYR A 388 -5.64 34.13 -15.56
CA TYR A 388 -4.76 35.03 -16.29
C TYR A 388 -5.46 35.51 -17.55
N ALA A 389 -5.25 36.77 -17.91
CA ALA A 389 -5.77 37.36 -19.12
C ALA A 389 -4.62 37.80 -20.03
N ALA A 390 -4.61 37.31 -21.26
CA ALA A 390 -3.72 37.80 -22.29
C ALA A 390 -4.35 39.03 -22.96
N PRO A 391 -3.59 40.14 -23.13
CA PRO A 391 -4.10 41.32 -23.82
C PRO A 391 -4.51 40.99 -25.27
N PRO A 392 -5.47 41.74 -25.85
CA PRO A 392 -5.78 41.67 -27.27
C PRO A 392 -4.53 41.88 -28.14
N LYS A 393 -4.39 41.13 -29.24
CA LYS A 393 -3.28 41.36 -30.19
C LYS A 393 -3.46 42.75 -30.84
N PRO A 394 -2.52 43.69 -30.67
CA PRO A 394 -2.75 45.05 -31.13
C PRO A 394 -2.80 45.13 -32.66
N ALA A 395 -3.85 45.73 -33.21
CA ALA A 395 -3.79 46.33 -34.53
C ALA A 395 -2.93 47.61 -34.39
N LYS A 396 -1.69 47.55 -34.88
CA LYS A 396 -0.73 48.68 -35.05
C LYS A 396 -1.09 49.95 -34.25
N THR A 397 -0.92 49.97 -32.93
CA THR A 397 -1.21 51.18 -32.13
C THR A 397 -0.09 51.51 -31.17
N ARG A 398 0.36 52.77 -31.25
CA ARG A 398 1.64 53.28 -30.72
C ARG A 398 1.55 53.85 -29.29
N ARG A 399 0.50 53.57 -28.52
CA ARG A 399 0.38 53.99 -27.10
C ARG A 399 -0.42 52.98 -26.30
N GLN A 400 0.14 52.56 -25.16
CA GLN A 400 -0.46 51.65 -24.18
C GLN A 400 -1.82 52.20 -23.73
N LYS A 401 -2.90 51.47 -24.03
CA LYS A 401 -4.27 51.84 -23.67
C LYS A 401 -4.83 50.78 -22.73
N ARG A 402 -5.54 51.24 -21.70
CA ARG A 402 -6.25 50.41 -20.71
C ARG A 402 -7.16 49.40 -21.42
N PHE A 403 -7.22 48.19 -20.88
CA PHE A 403 -8.23 47.20 -21.22
C PHE A 403 -8.78 46.59 -19.95
N SER A 404 -10.03 46.11 -19.99
CA SER A 404 -10.65 45.48 -18.84
C SER A 404 -11.53 44.31 -19.23
N TYR A 405 -11.41 43.23 -18.45
CA TYR A 405 -12.25 42.05 -18.54
C TYR A 405 -13.23 42.03 -17.39
N ARG A 406 -14.49 41.78 -17.68
CA ARG A 406 -15.44 41.30 -16.69
C ARG A 406 -15.38 39.78 -16.68
N ILE A 407 -15.05 39.18 -15.55
CA ILE A 407 -15.15 37.74 -15.34
C ILE A 407 -16.41 37.52 -14.51
N GLY A 408 -17.43 36.98 -15.17
CA GLY A 408 -18.67 36.58 -14.54
C GLY A 408 -18.48 35.26 -13.81
N THR A 409 -18.80 35.24 -12.52
CA THR A 409 -18.88 34.01 -11.73
C THR A 409 -20.30 33.82 -11.23
N LEU A 410 -20.67 32.59 -10.87
CA LEU A 410 -21.98 32.31 -10.26
C LEU A 410 -22.20 33.04 -8.91
N THR A 411 -21.15 33.53 -8.26
CA THR A 411 -21.21 34.33 -7.01
C THR A 411 -21.17 35.85 -7.25
N GLY A 412 -21.21 36.30 -8.49
CA GLY A 412 -21.18 37.72 -8.88
C GLY A 412 -20.10 38.04 -9.92
N ASP A 413 -20.18 39.24 -10.48
CA ASP A 413 -19.22 39.74 -11.48
C ASP A 413 -18.02 40.39 -10.80
N LYS A 414 -16.81 40.11 -11.30
CA LYS A 414 -15.61 40.89 -10.95
C LYS A 414 -15.04 41.52 -12.21
N ILE A 415 -14.66 42.79 -12.10
CA ILE A 415 -13.97 43.53 -13.16
C ILE A 415 -12.48 43.50 -12.86
N VAL A 416 -11.71 43.07 -13.86
CA VAL A 416 -10.26 43.06 -13.85
C VAL A 416 -9.81 44.15 -14.82
N GLU A 417 -9.13 45.17 -14.30
CA GLU A 417 -8.56 46.26 -15.09
C GLU A 417 -7.06 46.05 -15.25
N ALA A 418 -6.57 46.09 -16.49
CA ALA A 418 -5.15 46.06 -16.79
C ALA A 418 -4.64 47.49 -17.01
N LYS A 419 -3.51 47.82 -16.39
CA LYS A 419 -2.92 49.16 -16.50
C LYS A 419 -2.11 49.27 -17.79
N PRO A 420 -1.89 50.50 -18.30
CA PRO A 420 -1.09 50.73 -19.49
C PRO A 420 0.33 50.12 -19.40
N GLU A 421 0.98 50.20 -18.24
CA GLU A 421 2.32 49.65 -17.98
C GLU A 421 2.43 48.12 -18.12
N ASP A 422 1.32 47.40 -17.96
CA ASP A 422 1.22 45.94 -18.16
C ASP A 422 1.14 45.57 -19.67
N GLY A 423 1.03 46.59 -20.53
CA GLY A 423 0.81 46.44 -21.96
C GLY A 423 2.09 46.11 -22.71
N GLY A 424 2.33 44.82 -22.98
CA GLY A 424 3.20 44.42 -24.08
C GLY A 424 3.88 43.05 -23.99
N LYS A 425 3.87 42.35 -22.84
CA LYS A 425 4.55 41.05 -22.70
C LYS A 425 3.79 40.11 -21.76
N GLY A 426 3.33 38.98 -22.31
CA GLY A 426 2.84 37.86 -21.52
C GLY A 426 1.39 37.97 -21.00
N TRP A 427 1.04 37.00 -20.17
CA TRP A 427 -0.26 36.85 -19.52
C TRP A 427 -0.32 37.68 -18.24
N LEU A 428 -1.42 38.38 -17.98
CA LEU A 428 -1.60 39.18 -16.76
C LEU A 428 -2.37 38.40 -15.71
N PHE A 429 -1.89 38.38 -14.47
CA PHE A 429 -2.61 37.75 -13.37
C PHE A 429 -3.86 38.55 -13.01
N ALA A 430 -5.02 37.95 -13.25
CA ALA A 430 -6.33 38.56 -13.04
C ALA A 430 -6.86 38.35 -11.60
N GLY A 431 -6.25 37.44 -10.84
CA GLY A 431 -6.61 37.11 -9.46
C GLY A 431 -7.10 35.67 -9.29
N TYR A 432 -7.56 35.40 -8.06
CA TYR A 432 -8.17 34.13 -7.68
C TYR A 432 -9.69 34.20 -7.69
N PHE A 433 -10.30 33.19 -8.27
CA PHE A 433 -11.75 33.08 -8.44
C PHE A 433 -12.24 31.75 -7.91
N ARG A 434 -13.27 31.78 -7.06
CA ARG A 434 -13.92 30.56 -6.55
C ARG A 434 -15.09 30.22 -7.46
N PHE A 435 -15.11 29.00 -7.95
CA PHE A 435 -16.18 28.43 -8.75
C PHE A 435 -16.87 27.32 -7.98
N PRO A 436 -18.21 27.21 -8.06
CA PRO A 436 -18.94 26.12 -7.41
C PRO A 436 -18.64 24.79 -8.08
N GLU A 437 -19.00 23.70 -7.41
CA GLU A 437 -18.92 22.37 -8.00
C GLU A 437 -19.84 22.23 -9.21
N PRO A 438 -19.43 21.47 -10.23
CA PRO A 438 -20.31 21.05 -11.30
C PRO A 438 -21.54 20.36 -10.74
N SER A 439 -22.71 20.85 -11.15
CA SER A 439 -23.95 20.09 -11.03
C SER A 439 -24.14 19.28 -12.32
N LYS A 440 -25.35 18.78 -12.61
CA LYS A 440 -25.66 18.11 -13.90
C LYS A 440 -25.25 18.94 -15.14
N GLU A 441 -25.03 20.25 -14.96
CA GLU A 441 -24.37 21.13 -15.92
C GLU A 441 -23.01 21.60 -15.39
N ALA A 442 -21.97 21.54 -16.24
CA ALA A 442 -20.64 22.04 -15.90
C ALA A 442 -20.70 23.55 -15.59
N PRO A 443 -20.07 24.03 -14.51
CA PRO A 443 -20.08 25.42 -14.15
C PRO A 443 -19.40 26.17 -15.29
N THR A 444 -20.19 27.08 -15.84
CA THR A 444 -19.75 27.91 -16.94
C THR A 444 -19.17 29.20 -16.36
N VAL A 445 -17.95 29.52 -16.74
CA VAL A 445 -17.40 30.88 -16.55
C VAL A 445 -17.69 31.68 -17.80
N SER A 446 -18.36 32.82 -17.63
CA SER A 446 -18.43 33.81 -18.69
C SER A 446 -17.34 34.84 -18.47
N ALA A 447 -16.67 35.23 -19.53
CA ALA A 447 -15.85 36.41 -19.51
C ALA A 447 -16.24 37.31 -20.66
N GLN A 448 -16.21 38.60 -20.42
CA GLN A 448 -16.54 39.61 -21.40
C GLN A 448 -15.44 40.67 -21.39
N LEU A 449 -14.84 40.93 -22.54
CA LEU A 449 -14.02 42.11 -22.72
C LEU A 449 -14.97 43.31 -22.66
N ILE A 450 -14.74 44.32 -21.83
CA ILE A 450 -15.69 45.45 -21.67
C ILE A 450 -15.11 46.79 -22.12
N SER A 451 -13.78 46.90 -22.22
CA SER A 451 -13.09 48.04 -22.79
C SER A 451 -11.81 47.59 -23.47
N ALA A 452 -11.55 48.08 -24.68
CA ALA A 452 -10.37 47.72 -25.48
C ALA A 452 -9.92 48.87 -26.41
N PRO A 453 -8.65 48.84 -26.90
CA PRO A 453 -8.18 49.77 -27.92
C PRO A 453 -9.00 49.68 -29.23
N ARG A 454 -8.99 50.77 -30.01
CA ARG A 454 -9.56 50.78 -31.37
C ARG A 454 -8.90 49.70 -32.24
N GLY A 455 -9.71 48.95 -32.98
CA GLY A 455 -9.25 47.89 -33.89
C GLY A 455 -9.27 46.48 -33.28
N VAL A 456 -9.76 46.33 -32.05
CA VAL A 456 -10.07 45.02 -31.45
C VAL A 456 -11.45 44.55 -31.91
N ASN A 457 -11.54 43.28 -32.30
CA ASN A 457 -12.74 42.56 -32.69
C ASN A 457 -12.75 41.17 -32.03
N GLU A 458 -13.77 40.36 -32.28
CA GLU A 458 -13.89 39.01 -31.70
C GLU A 458 -12.68 38.10 -32.00
N SER A 459 -12.06 38.24 -33.18
CA SER A 459 -10.95 37.40 -33.62
C SER A 459 -9.59 37.73 -32.97
N ASN A 460 -9.45 38.87 -32.30
CA ASN A 460 -8.19 39.29 -31.67
C ASN A 460 -8.34 39.80 -30.23
N ALA A 461 -9.47 39.48 -29.57
CA ALA A 461 -9.87 39.98 -28.26
C ALA A 461 -9.08 39.43 -27.05
N GLY A 462 -7.96 38.75 -27.26
CA GLY A 462 -7.13 38.16 -26.20
C GLY A 462 -7.52 36.72 -25.87
N ALA A 463 -7.03 36.22 -24.74
CA ALA A 463 -7.28 34.86 -24.27
C ALA A 463 -7.32 34.81 -22.74
N LEU A 464 -7.94 33.77 -22.19
CA LEU A 464 -7.95 33.50 -20.75
C LEU A 464 -7.26 32.18 -20.46
N ARG A 465 -6.52 32.13 -19.36
CA ARG A 465 -5.89 30.92 -18.84
C ARG A 465 -6.37 30.70 -17.43
N PHE A 466 -6.89 29.50 -17.17
CA PHE A 466 -7.33 29.08 -15.85
C PHE A 466 -6.37 28.02 -15.34
N ILE A 467 -5.87 28.19 -14.11
CA ILE A 467 -5.01 27.21 -13.44
C ILE A 467 -5.66 26.85 -12.10
N GLY A 468 -5.96 25.57 -11.86
CA GLY A 468 -6.62 25.11 -10.62
C GLY A 468 -7.35 23.77 -10.76
N PRO A 469 -8.22 23.38 -9.83
CA PRO A 469 -8.52 24.10 -8.60
C PRO A 469 -7.38 23.97 -7.59
N PHE A 470 -7.13 25.03 -6.84
CA PHE A 470 -6.31 25.03 -5.64
C PHE A 470 -7.18 24.69 -4.42
N PRO A 471 -6.59 24.06 -3.37
CA PRO A 471 -7.32 23.73 -2.15
C PRO A 471 -7.97 24.97 -1.54
N ALA A 472 -9.21 24.84 -1.07
CA ALA A 472 -9.91 25.90 -0.36
C ALA A 472 -9.39 26.13 1.08
N ALA A 473 -8.61 25.18 1.61
CA ALA A 473 -8.29 25.05 3.03
C ALA A 473 -7.13 25.93 3.53
N SER A 474 -6.28 26.47 2.65
CA SER A 474 -5.33 27.50 3.06
C SER A 474 -5.97 28.87 2.86
N ASN A 475 -6.09 29.66 3.92
CA ASN A 475 -6.44 31.10 3.87
C ASN A 475 -5.44 31.96 3.06
N ARG A 476 -4.52 31.33 2.32
CA ARG A 476 -3.67 31.92 1.30
C ARG A 476 -3.77 31.09 0.04
N ALA A 477 -4.27 31.70 -1.02
CA ALA A 477 -4.02 31.21 -2.36
C ALA A 477 -2.49 31.24 -2.63
N PRO A 478 -1.94 30.30 -3.43
CA PRO A 478 -0.50 30.20 -3.62
C PRO A 478 0.11 31.48 -4.22
N ASP A 479 1.42 31.65 -4.10
CA ASP A 479 2.11 32.71 -4.84
C ASP A 479 1.99 32.42 -6.35
N PRO A 480 1.47 33.35 -7.19
CA PRO A 480 1.35 33.15 -8.63
C PRO A 480 2.65 32.71 -9.31
N SER A 481 3.81 33.19 -8.82
CA SER A 481 5.14 32.84 -9.35
C SER A 481 5.55 31.39 -9.07
N GLN A 482 4.87 30.72 -8.12
CA GLN A 482 5.14 29.34 -7.73
C GLN A 482 4.12 28.34 -8.31
N ILE A 483 3.15 28.80 -9.09
CA ILE A 483 2.14 27.93 -9.70
C ILE A 483 2.74 27.20 -10.91
N PRO A 484 2.76 25.85 -10.92
CA PRO A 484 3.16 25.09 -12.10
C PRO A 484 2.24 25.41 -13.30
N GLY A 485 2.84 25.76 -14.44
CA GLY A 485 2.09 26.17 -15.64
C GLY A 485 1.67 27.64 -15.64
N ALA A 486 2.00 28.41 -14.59
CA ALA A 486 1.94 29.85 -14.67
C ALA A 486 2.80 30.32 -15.86
N PRO A 487 2.29 31.26 -16.65
CA PRO A 487 3.10 31.97 -17.64
C PRO A 487 4.35 32.50 -16.94
N GLY A 488 5.53 32.13 -17.43
CA GLY A 488 6.78 32.60 -16.84
C GLY A 488 6.76 34.13 -16.75
N ASP A 489 7.13 34.65 -15.58
CA ASP A 489 7.30 36.07 -15.33
C ASP A 489 8.22 36.65 -16.40
N SER A 490 7.64 37.19 -17.46
CA SER A 490 8.43 37.89 -18.47
C SER A 490 8.80 39.30 -18.03
N ASN A 491 8.56 39.67 -16.75
CA ASN A 491 8.99 40.93 -16.15
C ASN A 491 9.11 40.79 -14.61
N ARG A 492 10.33 40.61 -14.11
CA ARG A 492 10.78 41.40 -12.95
C ARG A 492 11.34 42.72 -13.47
#